data_AF-A0A8J7KJ34-F1
#
_entry.id   AF-A0A8J7KJ34-F1
#
_cell.length_a   1.000
_cell.length_b   1.000
_cell.length_c   1.000
_cell.angle_alpha   90.00
_cell.angle_beta   90.00
_cell.angle_gamma   90.00
#
_symmetry.space_group_name_H-M   'P 1'
#
loop_
_entity.id
_entity.type
_entity.pdbx_description
1 polymer ?
#
loop_
_entity_poly.entity_id
_entity_poly.type
_entity_poly.pdbx_seq_one_letter_code
_entity_poly.pdbx_strand_id
1 'polypeptide(L)'
;MIHSFYFGIALTDKAVLCPITLSTLLIGFIWAVIVALRDGITRLQKLHRIPCDRCVYFTGCHYLKCTVHPHRALTEEAGDCLDFEPAPTRKPFYKSKKRWPKTRSIQS
;
A
#
# COMPACT_ATOMS: atom_id res chain seq x y z
N MET A 1 -14.89 -53.50 -30.24
CA MET A 1 -14.98 -53.60 -28.76
C MET A 1 -13.89 -52.81 -28.05
N ILE A 2 -12.61 -52.99 -28.39
CA ILE A 2 -11.48 -52.29 -27.74
C ILE A 2 -11.55 -50.76 -27.90
N HIS A 3 -11.89 -50.26 -29.10
CA HIS A 3 -11.95 -48.82 -29.39
C HIS A 3 -13.05 -48.09 -28.58
N SER A 4 -14.23 -48.73 -28.40
CA SER A 4 -15.33 -48.19 -27.59
C SER A 4 -14.97 -48.11 -26.10
N PHE A 5 -14.14 -49.04 -25.62
CA PHE A 5 -13.66 -49.07 -24.23
C PHE A 5 -12.65 -47.94 -23.96
N TYR A 6 -11.72 -47.71 -24.88
CA TYR A 6 -10.77 -46.59 -24.78
C TYR A 6 -11.43 -45.22 -24.92
N PHE A 7 -12.43 -45.07 -25.79
CA PHE A 7 -13.17 -43.82 -25.93
C PHE A 7 -13.97 -43.46 -24.66
N GLY A 8 -14.54 -44.46 -23.98
CA GLY A 8 -15.23 -44.27 -22.70
C GLY A 8 -14.29 -43.81 -21.58
N ILE A 9 -13.12 -44.45 -21.43
CA ILE A 9 -12.11 -44.10 -20.42
C ILE A 9 -11.56 -42.68 -20.67
N ALA A 10 -11.27 -42.34 -21.93
CA ALA A 10 -10.79 -41.00 -22.30
C ALA A 10 -11.84 -39.90 -22.05
N LEU A 11 -13.15 -40.19 -22.24
CA LEU A 11 -14.21 -39.24 -21.92
C LEU A 11 -14.32 -38.97 -20.42
N THR A 12 -14.18 -40.00 -19.59
CA THR A 12 -14.25 -39.88 -18.12
C THR A 12 -13.05 -39.13 -17.54
N ASP A 13 -11.86 -39.34 -18.08
CA ASP A 13 -10.63 -38.68 -17.63
C ASP A 13 -10.66 -37.17 -17.90
N LYS A 14 -11.10 -36.76 -19.10
CA LYS A 14 -11.23 -35.35 -19.49
C LYS A 14 -12.26 -34.59 -18.66
N ALA A 15 -13.35 -35.25 -18.29
CA ALA A 15 -14.41 -34.68 -17.46
C ALA A 15 -13.94 -34.36 -16.04
N VAL A 16 -12.98 -35.12 -15.50
CA VAL A 16 -12.45 -34.93 -14.14
C VAL A 16 -11.26 -33.96 -14.13
N LEU A 17 -10.43 -33.95 -15.19
CA LEU A 17 -9.28 -33.05 -15.29
C LEU A 17 -9.67 -31.56 -15.45
N CYS A 18 -10.77 -31.26 -16.15
CA CYS A 18 -11.24 -29.87 -16.33
C CYS A 18 -11.62 -29.14 -15.03
N PRO A 19 -12.50 -29.69 -14.15
CA PRO A 19 -12.87 -29.00 -12.93
C PRO A 19 -11.69 -28.88 -11.96
N ILE A 20 -10.78 -29.86 -11.92
CA ILE A 20 -9.58 -29.80 -11.08
C ILE A 20 -8.66 -28.68 -11.54
N THR A 21 -8.35 -28.61 -12.84
CA THR A 21 -7.48 -27.56 -13.40
C THR A 21 -8.10 -26.17 -13.26
N LEU A 22 -9.41 -26.02 -13.49
CA LEU A 22 -10.10 -24.75 -13.26
C LEU A 22 -10.07 -24.34 -11.78
N SER A 23 -10.26 -25.30 -10.86
CA SER A 23 -10.25 -25.04 -9.42
C SER A 23 -8.85 -24.63 -8.94
N THR A 24 -7.79 -25.32 -9.38
CA THR A 24 -6.42 -24.98 -8.99
C THR A 24 -6.00 -23.62 -9.54
N LEU A 25 -6.39 -23.29 -10.78
CA LEU A 25 -6.15 -21.95 -11.36
C LEU A 25 -6.89 -20.85 -10.59
N LEU A 26 -8.18 -21.05 -10.27
CA LEU A 26 -8.96 -20.09 -9.49
C LEU A 26 -8.39 -19.91 -8.08
N ILE A 27 -8.06 -20.99 -7.38
CA ILE A 27 -7.46 -20.94 -6.04
C ILE A 27 -6.12 -20.22 -6.09
N GLY A 28 -5.26 -20.55 -7.06
CA GLY A 28 -3.97 -19.87 -7.24
C GLY A 28 -4.13 -18.38 -7.50
N PHE A 29 -5.09 -17.99 -8.35
CA PHE A 29 -5.38 -16.59 -8.65
C PHE A 29 -5.88 -15.84 -7.40
N ILE A 30 -6.85 -16.41 -6.67
CA ILE A 30 -7.37 -15.82 -5.42
C ILE A 30 -6.24 -15.67 -4.39
N TRP A 31 -5.38 -16.68 -4.25
CA TRP A 31 -4.25 -16.63 -3.34
C TRP A 31 -3.28 -15.50 -3.71
N ALA A 32 -2.93 -15.37 -4.99
CA ALA A 32 -2.07 -14.30 -5.48
C ALA A 32 -2.66 -12.91 -5.19
N VAL A 33 -3.96 -12.73 -5.40
CA VAL A 33 -4.67 -11.48 -5.07
C VAL A 33 -4.61 -11.19 -3.57
N ILE A 34 -4.86 -12.18 -2.72
CA ILE A 34 -4.79 -12.02 -1.26
C ILE A 34 -3.37 -11.62 -0.82
N VAL A 35 -2.34 -12.25 -1.38
CA VAL A 35 -0.93 -11.90 -1.08
C VAL A 35 -0.64 -10.47 -1.49
N ALA A 36 -1.00 -10.07 -2.71
CA ALA A 36 -0.81 -8.70 -3.19
C ALA A 36 -1.55 -7.67 -2.32
N LEU A 37 -2.79 -7.98 -1.88
CA LEU A 37 -3.56 -7.13 -0.98
C LEU A 37 -2.91 -7.04 0.41
N ARG A 38 -2.44 -8.17 0.97
CA ARG A 38 -1.73 -8.18 2.26
C ARG A 38 -0.49 -7.31 2.21
N ASP A 39 0.32 -7.44 1.16
CA ASP A 39 1.51 -6.61 0.98
C ASP A 39 1.16 -5.11 0.87
N GLY A 40 0.09 -4.78 0.15
CA GLY A 40 -0.44 -3.43 0.07
C GLY A 40 -0.87 -2.89 1.44
N ILE A 41 -1.63 -3.68 2.21
CA ILE A 41 -2.11 -3.31 3.55
C ILE A 41 -0.95 -3.17 4.52
N THR A 42 0.03 -4.08 4.52
CA THR A 42 1.22 -3.99 5.38
C THR A 42 2.03 -2.74 5.06
N ARG A 43 2.19 -2.39 3.77
CA ARG A 43 2.83 -1.12 3.36
C ARG A 43 2.03 0.09 3.86
N LEU A 44 0.70 0.07 3.75
CA LEU A 44 -0.17 1.13 4.27
C LEU A 44 -0.11 1.24 5.80
N GLN A 45 -0.09 0.12 6.52
CA GLN A 45 0.04 0.08 7.99
C GLN A 45 1.39 0.63 8.44
N LYS A 46 2.49 0.28 7.74
CA LYS A 46 3.80 0.89 7.98
C LYS A 46 3.73 2.41 7.80
N LEU A 47 3.05 2.89 6.76
CA LEU A 47 2.88 4.32 6.51
C LEU A 47 1.99 5.00 7.59
N HIS A 48 0.95 4.32 8.06
CA HIS A 48 0.02 4.83 9.08
C HIS A 48 0.64 4.86 10.49
N ARG A 49 1.72 4.10 10.72
CA ARG A 49 2.49 4.13 11.98
C ARG A 49 3.36 5.37 12.10
N ILE A 50 3.60 6.11 11.01
CA ILE A 50 4.45 7.29 11.01
C ILE A 50 3.64 8.51 11.50
N PRO A 51 3.94 9.10 12.67
CA PRO A 51 3.16 10.20 13.24
C PRO A 51 3.47 11.57 12.61
N CYS A 52 4.18 11.63 11.47
CA CYS A 52 4.61 12.88 10.85
C CYS A 52 3.45 13.82 10.48
N ASP A 53 2.26 13.29 10.18
CA ASP A 53 1.09 14.09 9.84
C ASP A 53 0.59 14.96 11.01
N ARG A 54 0.91 14.55 12.25
CA ARG A 54 0.54 15.20 13.51
C ARG A 54 1.65 16.05 14.13
N CYS A 55 2.81 16.16 13.48
CA CYS A 55 3.95 16.92 13.97
C CYS A 55 3.86 18.41 13.61
N VAL A 56 4.33 19.30 14.51
CA VAL A 56 4.38 20.76 14.29
C VAL A 56 5.32 21.15 13.14
N TYR A 57 6.40 20.39 12.93
CA TYR A 57 7.42 20.67 11.92
C TYR A 57 7.08 20.14 10.51
N PHE A 58 5.98 19.41 10.37
CA PHE A 58 5.54 18.90 9.08
C PHE A 58 4.94 20.00 8.23
N THR A 59 5.53 20.25 7.05
CA THR A 59 5.10 21.34 6.14
C THR A 59 4.30 20.81 4.94
N GLY A 60 4.39 19.50 4.64
CA GLY A 60 3.62 18.86 3.57
C GLY A 60 4.05 19.25 2.15
N CYS A 61 5.19 19.92 1.98
CA CYS A 61 5.75 20.24 0.66
C CYS A 61 6.64 19.09 0.15
N HIS A 62 6.53 18.76 -1.14
CA HIS A 62 7.34 17.69 -1.76
C HIS A 62 8.85 17.91 -1.64
N TYR A 63 9.28 19.18 -1.65
CA TYR A 63 10.68 19.60 -1.52
C TYR A 63 11.15 19.71 -0.06
N LEU A 64 10.24 19.95 0.88
CA LEU A 64 10.55 20.14 2.30
C LEU A 64 9.45 19.49 3.16
N LYS A 65 9.60 18.18 3.38
CA LYS A 65 8.63 17.37 4.12
C LYS A 65 8.59 17.74 5.60
N CYS A 66 9.76 17.88 6.23
CA CYS A 66 9.97 18.31 7.61
C CYS A 66 11.08 19.38 7.65
N THR A 67 10.95 20.39 8.51
CA THR A 67 11.95 21.46 8.66
C THR A 67 13.21 21.03 9.42
N VAL A 68 13.10 20.05 10.31
CA VAL A 68 14.22 19.56 11.13
C VAL A 68 15.02 18.49 10.36
N HIS A 69 14.33 17.45 9.88
CA HIS A 69 14.94 16.33 9.16
C HIS A 69 14.22 16.05 7.84
N PRO A 70 14.51 16.79 6.75
CA PRO A 70 13.80 16.64 5.47
C PRO A 70 14.00 15.27 4.81
N HIS A 71 15.11 14.56 5.11
CA HIS A 71 15.41 13.24 4.55
C HIS A 71 14.74 12.08 5.31
N ARG A 72 14.48 12.24 6.62
CA ARG A 72 13.86 11.18 7.45
C ARG A 72 12.34 11.22 7.46
N ALA A 73 11.72 12.32 7.07
CA ALA A 73 10.27 12.49 7.08
C ALA A 73 9.53 11.47 6.18
N LEU A 74 8.42 10.90 6.68
CA LEU A 74 7.61 9.88 6.01
C LEU A 74 8.36 8.57 5.67
N THR A 75 9.45 8.29 6.39
CA THR A 75 10.16 7.01 6.33
C THR A 75 9.85 6.16 7.57
N GLU A 76 10.16 4.88 7.52
CA GLU A 76 10.03 3.97 8.67
C GLU A 76 10.85 4.43 9.90
N GLU A 77 11.91 5.21 9.68
CA GLU A 77 12.74 5.80 10.73
C GLU A 77 12.08 7.00 11.44
N ALA A 78 11.07 7.62 10.83
CA ALA A 78 10.33 8.72 11.47
C ALA A 78 9.33 8.23 12.54
N GLY A 79 9.15 6.91 12.69
CA GLY A 79 8.37 6.34 13.78
C GLY A 79 8.98 6.61 15.16
N ASP A 80 10.30 6.77 15.24
CA ASP A 80 11.06 7.02 16.48
C ASP A 80 11.78 8.38 16.44
N CYS A 81 11.07 9.41 15.96
CA CYS A 81 11.63 10.74 15.88
C CYS A 81 11.73 11.37 17.28
N LEU A 82 12.96 11.61 17.75
CA LEU A 82 13.24 12.26 19.05
C LEU A 82 12.73 13.70 19.14
N ASP A 83 12.67 14.39 18.00
CA ASP A 83 12.20 15.77 17.87
C ASP A 83 10.68 15.88 17.66
N PHE A 84 9.93 14.79 17.91
CA PHE A 84 8.50 14.74 17.69
C PHE A 84 7.75 15.61 18.71
N GLU A 85 7.23 16.73 18.23
CA GLU A 85 6.32 17.59 18.99
C GLU A 85 4.89 17.45 18.44
N PRO A 86 3.93 16.95 19.23
CA PRO A 86 2.54 16.81 18.79
C PRO A 86 1.89 18.20 18.61
N ALA A 87 1.32 18.46 17.45
CA ALA A 87 0.64 19.72 17.20
C ALA A 87 -0.73 19.73 17.92
N PRO A 88 -0.99 20.68 18.84
CA PRO A 88 -2.19 20.64 19.69
C PRO A 88 -3.52 20.84 18.93
N THR A 89 -3.50 21.38 17.69
CA THR A 89 -4.73 21.79 16.98
C THR A 89 -4.63 21.76 15.43
N ARG A 90 -3.77 20.92 14.83
CA ARG A 90 -3.71 20.85 13.35
C ARG A 90 -4.83 19.99 12.79
N LYS A 91 -5.72 20.60 11.99
CA LYS A 91 -6.69 19.87 11.15
C LYS A 91 -5.91 18.96 10.18
N PRO A 92 -6.32 17.70 9.96
CA PRO A 92 -5.61 16.78 9.08
C PRO A 92 -5.39 17.41 7.69
N PHE A 93 -4.16 17.31 7.19
CA PHE A 93 -3.66 18.02 6.01
C PHE A 93 -4.51 17.78 4.74
N TYR A 94 -5.26 16.68 4.65
CA TYR A 94 -6.19 16.41 3.54
C TYR A 94 -7.21 17.54 3.31
N LYS A 95 -7.59 18.28 4.36
CA LYS A 95 -8.53 19.42 4.28
C LYS A 95 -7.88 20.75 3.89
N SER A 96 -6.56 20.84 3.83
CA SER A 96 -5.84 22.11 3.67
C SER A 96 -5.31 22.37 2.25
N LYS A 97 -6.05 21.96 1.20
CA LYS A 97 -5.70 22.28 -0.20
C LYS A 97 -5.99 23.74 -0.63
N LYS A 98 -5.87 24.74 0.25
CA LYS A 98 -6.13 26.16 -0.11
C LYS A 98 -5.20 27.19 0.55
N ARG A 99 -3.96 26.86 0.85
CA ARG A 99 -3.00 27.91 1.26
C ARG A 99 -1.62 27.65 0.68
N TRP A 100 -1.47 28.06 -0.57
CA TRP A 100 -0.14 28.38 -1.12
C TRP A 100 0.48 29.46 -0.23
N PRO A 101 1.60 29.22 0.46
CA PRO A 101 2.35 30.28 1.09
C PRO A 101 2.91 31.16 -0.03
N LYS A 102 2.44 32.41 -0.08
CA LYS A 102 3.04 33.45 -0.92
C LYS A 102 4.53 33.46 -0.56
N THR A 103 5.38 33.10 -1.51
CA THR A 103 6.83 33.17 -1.42
C THR A 103 7.19 34.52 -0.83
N ARG A 104 7.67 34.54 0.42
CA ARG A 104 8.28 35.72 1.01
C ARG A 104 9.61 35.84 0.29
N SER A 105 9.67 36.75 -0.66
CA SER A 105 10.90 37.19 -1.30
C SER A 105 11.94 37.43 -0.23
N ILE A 106 13.05 36.73 -0.36
CA ILE A 106 14.31 37.04 0.29
C ILE A 106 14.65 38.46 -0.19
N GLN A 107 14.50 39.45 0.69
CA GLN A 107 14.96 40.80 0.43
C GLN A 107 16.37 40.89 1.04
N SER A 108 17.37 40.84 0.16
CA SER A 108 18.74 41.27 0.42
C SER A 108 18.84 42.78 0.36
#